data_AF-A0A5K0Z3P1-F1
#
_entry.id   AF-A0A5K0Z3P1-F1
#
_cell.length_a   1.000
_cell.length_b   1.000
_cell.length_c   1.000
_cell.angle_alpha   90.00
_cell.angle_beta   90.00
_cell.angle_gamma   90.00
#
_symmetry.space_group_name_H-M   'P 1'
#
loop_
_entity.id
_entity.type
_entity.pdbx_description
1 polymer ?
#
loop_
_entity_poly.entity_id
_entity_poly.type
_entity_poly.pdbx_seq_one_letter_code
_entity_poly.pdbx_strand_id
1 'polypeptide(L)'
;WPKIFRVDYGHQEATTKFGKDPRTFEVSTKRFLSDENGAVKGLEVVRVRWEKDANGRFNLKEVEGSEWIIEADLILLAMGFLGPES
;
A
#
# COMPACT_ATOMS: atom_id res chain seq x y z
N TRP A 1 -18.73 12.11 15.61
CA TRP A 1 -18.31 12.63 14.29
C TRP A 1 -18.50 11.52 13.25
N PRO A 2 -19.28 11.73 12.18
CA PRO A 2 -19.50 10.70 11.17
C PRO A 2 -18.23 10.46 10.32
N LYS A 3 -17.96 9.20 9.98
CA LYS A 3 -16.90 8.82 9.03
C LYS A 3 -17.43 9.02 7.61
N ILE A 4 -17.08 10.13 6.97
CA ILE A 4 -17.50 10.46 5.60
C ILE A 4 -16.30 10.28 4.67
N PHE A 5 -16.45 9.43 3.66
CA PHE A 5 -15.47 9.33 2.58
C PHE A 5 -15.59 10.55 1.68
N ARG A 6 -14.48 11.28 1.50
CA ARG A 6 -14.40 12.45 0.63
C ARG A 6 -13.29 12.24 -0.39
N VAL A 7 -13.53 12.68 -1.62
CA VAL A 7 -12.59 12.64 -2.74
C VAL A 7 -12.24 14.09 -3.06
N ASP A 8 -10.97 14.47 -2.93
CA ASP A 8 -10.51 15.79 -3.37
C ASP A 8 -10.31 15.85 -4.89
N TYR A 9 -10.09 17.07 -5.36
CA TYR A 9 -9.94 17.40 -6.77
C TYR A 9 -8.80 16.63 -7.46
N GLY A 10 -7.66 16.42 -6.80
CA GLY A 10 -6.52 15.72 -7.41
C GLY A 10 -6.85 14.25 -7.72
N HIS A 11 -7.60 13.58 -6.85
CA HIS A 11 -8.10 12.23 -7.12
C HIS A 11 -9.12 12.20 -8.27
N GLN A 12 -9.95 13.23 -8.42
CA GLN A 12 -10.90 13.35 -9.53
C GLN A 12 -10.17 13.53 -10.88
N GLU A 13 -9.14 14.38 -10.92
CA GLU A 13 -8.31 14.57 -12.11
C GLU A 13 -7.60 13.28 -12.51
N ALA A 14 -7.00 12.58 -11.55
CA ALA A 14 -6.33 11.30 -11.80
C ALA A 14 -7.31 10.25 -12.34
N THR A 15 -8.51 10.16 -11.77
CA THR A 15 -9.57 9.27 -12.27
C THR A 15 -10.00 9.64 -13.69
N THR A 16 -10.14 10.93 -13.97
CA THR A 16 -10.52 11.43 -15.31
C THR A 16 -9.44 11.11 -16.34
N LYS A 17 -8.16 11.25 -15.98
CA LYS A 17 -7.02 11.03 -16.88
C LYS A 17 -6.67 9.56 -17.09
N PHE A 18 -6.74 8.75 -16.03
CA PHE A 18 -6.25 7.37 -16.01
C PHE A 18 -7.38 6.33 -15.88
N GLY A 19 -8.64 6.75 -15.83
CA GLY A 19 -9.82 5.90 -15.78
C GLY A 19 -10.09 5.22 -14.43
N LYS A 20 -9.27 5.48 -13.41
CA LYS A 20 -9.41 4.89 -12.07
C LYS A 20 -8.80 5.77 -10.97
N ASP A 21 -9.30 5.61 -9.74
CA ASP A 21 -8.66 6.21 -8.56
C ASP A 21 -7.22 5.67 -8.43
N PRO A 22 -6.21 6.53 -8.26
CA PRO A 22 -4.82 6.10 -8.17
C PRO A 22 -4.51 5.36 -6.86
N ARG A 23 -5.37 5.47 -5.84
CA ARG A 23 -5.13 4.89 -4.52
C ARG A 23 -5.47 3.41 -4.51
N THR A 24 -4.57 2.62 -3.96
CA THR A 24 -4.83 1.23 -3.59
C THR A 24 -4.67 1.11 -2.07
N PHE A 25 -5.74 0.70 -1.40
CA PHE A 25 -5.74 0.46 0.04
C PHE A 25 -5.53 -1.02 0.34
N GLU A 26 -5.30 -1.35 1.61
CA GLU A 26 -5.27 -2.74 2.07
C GLU A 26 -4.17 -3.55 1.36
N VAL A 27 -2.98 -2.97 1.26
CA VAL A 27 -1.80 -3.58 0.61
C VAL A 27 -0.62 -3.56 1.56
N SER A 28 0.11 -4.66 1.63
CA SER A 28 1.38 -4.76 2.36
C SER A 28 2.49 -5.23 1.42
N THR A 29 3.68 -4.64 1.57
CA THR A 29 4.87 -5.02 0.79
C THR A 29 5.49 -6.29 1.35
N LYS A 30 5.78 -7.28 0.50
CA LYS A 30 6.40 -8.56 0.87
C LYS A 30 7.89 -8.56 0.61
N ARG A 31 8.30 -8.14 -0.59
CA ARG A 31 9.72 -8.05 -0.97
C ARG A 31 9.93 -7.12 -2.16
N PHE A 32 11.13 -6.59 -2.26
CA PHE A 32 11.61 -5.91 -3.47
C PHE A 32 12.12 -6.94 -4.47
N LEU A 33 11.93 -6.63 -5.75
CA LEU A 33 12.42 -7.42 -6.87
C LEU A 33 13.55 -6.65 -7.53
N SER A 34 14.65 -7.34 -7.82
CA SER A 34 15.78 -6.79 -8.56
C SER A 34 15.94 -7.44 -9.94
N ASP A 35 16.55 -6.71 -10.86
CA ASP A 35 17.04 -7.24 -12.13
C ASP A 35 18.39 -7.99 -11.96
N GLU A 36 18.97 -8.41 -13.07
CA GLU A 36 20.26 -9.10 -13.14
C GLU A 36 21.46 -8.22 -12.75
N ASN A 37 21.29 -6.90 -12.81
CA ASN A 37 22.31 -5.90 -12.47
C ASN A 37 22.16 -5.40 -11.02
N GLY A 38 21.16 -5.89 -10.28
CA GLY A 38 20.87 -5.51 -8.91
C GLY A 38 20.04 -4.23 -8.76
N ALA A 39 19.54 -3.65 -9.85
CA ALA A 39 18.63 -2.51 -9.80
C ALA A 39 17.18 -2.97 -9.47
N VAL A 40 16.40 -2.10 -8.85
CA VAL A 40 14.98 -2.36 -8.56
C VAL A 40 14.20 -2.48 -9.87
N LYS A 41 13.36 -3.51 -9.97
CA LYS A 41 12.40 -3.71 -11.08
C LYS A 41 10.94 -3.79 -10.63
N GLY A 42 10.71 -3.82 -9.32
CA GLY A 42 9.37 -3.85 -8.76
C GLY A 42 9.32 -4.32 -7.33
N LEU A 43 8.11 -4.59 -6.86
CA LEU A 43 7.84 -5.14 -5.55
C LEU A 43 6.69 -6.15 -5.60
N GLU A 44 6.82 -7.22 -4.84
CA GLU A 44 5.73 -8.14 -4.55
C GLU A 44 4.95 -7.60 -3.36
N VAL A 45 3.64 -7.56 -3.50
CA VAL A 45 2.70 -7.08 -2.49
C VAL A 45 1.59 -8.09 -2.28
N VAL A 46 0.90 -7.98 -1.15
CA VAL A 46 -0.23 -8.85 -0.78
C VAL A 46 -1.40 -7.99 -0.30
N ARG A 47 -2.65 -8.44 -0.50
CA ARG A 47 -3.79 -7.78 0.16
C ARG A 47 -3.78 -8.09 1.65
N VAL A 48 -4.17 -7.10 2.43
CA VAL A 48 -4.33 -7.24 3.88
C VAL A 48 -5.70 -6.75 4.31
N ARG A 49 -6.28 -7.38 5.32
CA ARG A 49 -7.54 -6.97 5.90
C ARG A 49 -7.40 -6.79 7.40
N TRP A 50 -8.22 -5.90 7.96
CA TRP A 50 -8.28 -5.69 9.40
C TRP A 50 -9.31 -6.63 10.02
N GLU A 51 -8.87 -7.46 10.97
CA GLU A 51 -9.74 -8.35 11.74
C GLU A 51 -9.65 -8.04 13.22
N LYS A 52 -10.76 -8.19 13.94
CA LYS A 52 -10.74 -8.13 15.40
C LYS A 52 -10.42 -9.51 15.97
N ASP A 53 -9.48 -9.58 16.90
CA ASP A 53 -9.29 -10.79 17.71
C ASP A 53 -10.36 -10.93 18.80
N ALA A 54 -10.29 -12.04 19.55
CA ALA A 54 -11.18 -12.33 20.67
C ALA A 54 -11.17 -11.25 21.77
N ASN A 55 -10.11 -10.43 21.85
CA ASN A 55 -9.98 -9.32 22.80
C ASN A 55 -10.41 -7.98 22.18
N GLY A 56 -10.96 -7.97 20.96
CA GLY A 56 -11.41 -6.80 20.24
C GLY A 56 -10.30 -5.96 19.61
N ARG A 57 -9.03 -6.42 19.63
CA ARG A 57 -7.90 -5.71 19.02
C ARG A 57 -7.88 -5.96 17.52
N PHE A 58 -7.64 -4.90 16.76
CA PHE A 58 -7.45 -5.01 15.32
C PHE A 58 -6.08 -5.59 15.02
N ASN A 59 -6.07 -6.68 14.26
CA ASN A 59 -4.89 -7.33 13.73
C ASN A 59 -4.94 -7.25 12.20
N LEU A 60 -3.79 -6.97 11.60
CA LEU A 60 -3.62 -7.01 10.16
C LEU A 60 -3.46 -8.47 9.73
N LYS A 61 -4.28 -8.94 8.79
CA LYS A 61 -4.24 -10.31 8.25
C LYS A 61 -4.02 -10.27 6.76
N GLU A 62 -3.02 -11.01 6.28
CA GLU A 62 -2.80 -11.22 4.86
C GLU A 62 -3.91 -12.10 4.27
N VAL A 63 -4.30 -11.79 3.02
CA VAL A 63 -5.22 -12.62 2.25
C VAL A 63 -4.38 -13.55 1.38
N GLU A 64 -4.36 -14.83 1.71
CA GLU A 64 -3.57 -15.83 0.99
C GLU A 64 -3.99 -15.92 -0.50
N GLY A 65 -3.01 -16.01 -1.40
CA GLY A 65 -3.25 -16.09 -2.84
C GLY A 65 -3.60 -14.74 -3.49
N SER A 66 -3.54 -13.65 -2.73
CA SER A 66 -3.79 -12.29 -3.22
C SER A 66 -2.51 -11.53 -3.57
N GLU A 67 -1.39 -12.23 -3.73
CA GLU A 67 -0.11 -11.64 -4.07
C GLU A 67 -0.09 -11.16 -5.53
N TRP A 68 0.50 -9.99 -5.77
CA TRP A 68 0.80 -9.52 -7.12
C TRP A 68 2.07 -8.68 -7.15
N ILE A 69 2.58 -8.47 -8.36
CA ILE A 69 3.78 -7.65 -8.61
C ILE A 69 3.34 -6.27 -9.08
N ILE A 70 3.95 -5.25 -8.49
CA ILE A 70 3.93 -3.88 -9.01
C ILE A 70 5.30 -3.63 -9.63
N GLU A 71 5.33 -3.45 -10.95
CA GLU A 71 6.54 -3.04 -11.66
C GLU A 71 6.91 -1.60 -11.30
N ALA A 72 8.18 -1.37 -10.99
CA ALA A 72 8.68 -0.06 -10.60
C ALA A 72 10.20 0.00 -10.76
N ASP A 73 10.70 1.11 -11.29
CA ASP A 73 12.14 1.40 -11.38
C ASP A 73 12.66 2.20 -10.18
N LEU A 74 11.75 2.80 -9.39
CA LEU A 74 12.06 3.63 -8.22
C LEU A 74 11.05 3.36 -7.09
N ILE A 75 11.56 3.18 -5.88
CA ILE A 75 10.77 2.97 -4.67
C ILE A 75 11.15 4.03 -3.63
N LEU A 76 10.16 4.79 -3.15
CA LEU A 76 10.33 5.82 -2.14
C LEU A 76 9.76 5.34 -0.80
N LEU A 77 10.63 5.18 0.20
CA LEU A 77 10.22 4.76 1.54
C LEU A 77 9.80 5.98 2.37
N ALA A 78 8.50 6.11 2.60
CA ALA A 78 7.89 7.17 3.41
C ALA A 78 7.29 6.61 4.71
N MET A 79 8.08 5.86 5.49
CA MET A 79 7.62 5.13 6.67
C MET A 79 7.51 5.99 7.95
N GLY A 80 7.88 7.27 7.88
CA GLY A 80 7.96 8.16 9.04
C GLY A 80 9.21 7.89 9.90
N PHE A 81 9.18 8.40 11.14
CA PHE A 81 10.28 8.31 12.10
C PHE A 81 9.79 7.65 13.40
N LEU A 82 10.68 6.98 14.14
CA LEU A 82 10.34 6.33 15.42
C LEU A 82 10.25 7.32 16.60
N GLY A 83 10.74 8.55 16.42
CA GLY A 83 10.85 9.57 17.46
C GLY A 83 12.04 10.49 17.16
N PRO A 84 12.23 11.56 17.95
CA PRO A 84 13.44 12.36 17.86
C PRO A 84 14.67 11.51 18.26
N GLU A 85 15.78 11.72 17.57
CA GLU A 85 17.09 11.24 18.02
C GLU A 85 17.48 11.98 19.31
N SER A 86 18.04 11.25 20.29
CA SER A 86 18.49 11.82 21.57
C SER A 86 19.90 12.40 21.48
#